data_AF-A0A1Q7RGV2-F1
#
_entry.id   AF-A0A1Q7RGV2-F1
#
_cell.length_a   1.000
_cell.length_b   1.000
_cell.length_c   1.000
_cell.angle_alpha   90.00
_cell.angle_beta   90.00
_cell.angle_gamma   90.00
#
_symmetry.space_group_name_H-M   'P 1'
#
loop_
_entity.id
_entity.type
_entity.pdbx_description
1 polymer ?
#
loop_
_entity_poly.entity_id
_entity_poly.type
_entity_poly.pdbx_seq_one_letter_code
_entity_poly.pdbx_strand_id
1 'polypeptide(L)'
;MAPTTRSPRLSKFDPKRNIVPDPLDLRDRPYTPPVGRPPSPAMAQQITLPILDQERTNACTGFALASVVTFLLRRHRDPDSPPMSPFMLYSMARRYDEFPGASEDSCGAP
;
A
#
# COMPACT_ATOMS: atom_id res chain seq x y z
N MET A 1 -24.41 -36.47 -27.11
CA MET A 1 -23.21 -35.73 -27.55
C MET A 1 -23.25 -34.38 -26.84
N ALA A 2 -22.53 -34.24 -25.73
CA ALA A 2 -22.52 -33.01 -24.93
C ALA A 2 -21.28 -32.17 -25.30
N PRO A 3 -21.41 -30.87 -25.59
CA PRO A 3 -20.26 -30.04 -25.90
C PRO A 3 -19.45 -29.77 -24.62
N THR A 4 -18.17 -30.14 -24.64
CA THR A 4 -17.19 -29.77 -23.60
C THR A 4 -16.89 -28.28 -23.69
N THR A 5 -17.39 -27.50 -22.72
CA THR A 5 -17.10 -26.07 -22.58
C THR A 5 -15.66 -25.91 -22.10
N ARG A 6 -14.78 -25.41 -22.98
CA ARG A 6 -13.38 -25.13 -22.67
C ARG A 6 -13.29 -23.86 -21.83
N SER A 7 -12.98 -24.00 -20.54
CA SER A 7 -12.81 -22.88 -19.61
C SER A 7 -11.73 -21.90 -20.12
N PRO A 8 -11.98 -20.58 -20.13
CA PRO A 8 -10.99 -19.61 -20.56
C PRO A 8 -9.80 -19.63 -19.59
N ARG A 9 -8.60 -19.89 -20.11
CA ARG A 9 -7.36 -19.69 -19.36
C ARG A 9 -7.24 -18.21 -19.06
N LEU A 10 -7.43 -17.81 -17.79
CA LEU A 10 -7.12 -16.47 -17.32
C LEU A 10 -5.66 -16.16 -17.68
N SER A 11 -5.45 -15.05 -18.40
CA SER A 11 -4.13 -14.56 -18.75
C SER A 11 -3.30 -14.36 -17.48
N LYS A 12 -2.06 -14.86 -17.47
CA LYS A 12 -1.13 -14.65 -16.36
C LYS A 12 -0.92 -13.16 -16.14
N PHE A 13 -1.36 -12.66 -14.99
CA PHE A 13 -1.05 -11.32 -14.51
C PHE A 13 0.45 -11.25 -14.20
N ASP A 14 1.17 -10.34 -14.84
CA ASP A 14 2.61 -10.11 -14.62
C ASP A 14 2.81 -8.77 -13.91
N PRO A 15 2.83 -8.75 -12.56
CA PRO A 15 2.98 -7.51 -11.80
C PRO A 15 4.40 -6.96 -11.91
N LYS A 16 4.52 -5.66 -12.21
CA LYS A 16 5.80 -4.93 -12.12
C LYS A 16 6.25 -4.87 -10.65
N ARG A 17 7.23 -5.69 -10.28
CA ARG A 17 7.83 -5.74 -8.93
C ARG A 17 8.99 -4.76 -8.83
N ASN A 18 8.69 -3.48 -8.63
CA ASN A 18 9.70 -2.42 -8.51
C ASN A 18 9.97 -2.02 -7.05
N ILE A 19 9.91 -2.98 -6.13
CA ILE A 19 10.08 -2.74 -4.68
C ILE A 19 11.46 -3.26 -4.28
N VAL A 20 12.25 -2.39 -3.65
CA VAL A 20 13.56 -2.72 -3.07
C VAL A 20 13.35 -3.01 -1.58
N PRO A 21 13.95 -4.07 -1.01
CA PRO A 21 13.91 -4.30 0.44
C PRO A 21 14.59 -3.16 1.21
N ASP A 22 14.02 -2.80 2.35
CA ASP A 22 14.58 -1.75 3.21
C ASP A 22 15.95 -2.18 3.80
N PRO A 23 16.90 -1.23 3.98
CA PRO A 23 18.13 -1.48 4.73
C PRO A 23 17.82 -1.86 6.18
N LEU A 24 18.67 -2.68 6.79
CA LEU A 24 18.53 -3.00 8.21
C LEU A 24 18.83 -1.76 9.07
N ASP A 25 17.84 -1.26 9.81
CA ASP A 25 18.02 -0.22 10.83
C ASP A 25 17.86 -0.80 12.24
N LEU A 26 18.92 -0.73 13.06
CA LEU A 26 18.88 -1.22 14.45
C LEU A 26 17.96 -0.39 15.36
N ARG A 27 17.51 0.79 14.91
CA ARG A 27 16.58 1.65 15.64
C ARG A 27 15.12 1.27 15.40
N ASP A 28 14.85 0.37 14.46
CA ASP A 28 13.49 -0.10 14.20
C ASP A 28 12.89 -0.74 15.44
N ARG A 29 11.67 -0.29 15.77
CA ARG A 29 10.96 -0.79 16.95
C ARG A 29 10.26 -2.10 16.58
N PRO A 30 10.56 -3.22 17.25
CA PRO A 30 9.83 -4.46 17.01
C PRO A 30 8.36 -4.29 17.45
N TYR A 31 7.43 -4.74 16.62
CA TYR A 31 6.02 -4.77 17.00
C TYR A 31 5.82 -5.71 18.19
N THR A 32 5.29 -5.18 19.29
CA THR A 32 5.00 -5.95 20.52
C THR A 32 3.49 -6.12 20.67
N PRO A 33 2.92 -7.28 20.34
CA PRO A 33 1.48 -7.50 20.45
C PRO A 33 1.03 -7.59 21.91
N PRO A 34 -0.22 -7.20 22.23
CA PRO A 34 -0.77 -7.37 23.57
C PRO A 34 -0.94 -8.87 23.92
N VAL A 35 -0.48 -9.29 25.10
CA VAL A 35 -0.44 -10.71 25.53
C VAL A 35 -1.83 -11.26 25.91
N GLY A 36 -2.84 -10.40 26.06
CA GLY A 36 -4.12 -10.77 26.68
C GLY A 36 -5.08 -11.62 25.85
N ARG A 37 -5.01 -11.58 24.51
CA ARG A 37 -5.94 -12.32 23.63
C ARG A 37 -5.26 -12.71 22.32
N PRO A 38 -5.33 -13.98 21.88
CA PRO A 38 -4.83 -14.35 20.56
C PRO A 38 -5.63 -13.65 19.46
N PRO A 39 -4.99 -13.25 18.35
CA PRO A 39 -5.71 -12.68 17.20
C PRO A 39 -6.70 -13.70 16.62
N SER A 40 -7.73 -13.20 15.93
CA SER A 40 -8.64 -14.04 15.15
C SER A 40 -7.86 -14.92 14.16
N PRO A 41 -8.27 -16.17 13.91
CA PRO A 41 -7.62 -17.06 12.96
C PRO A 41 -7.69 -16.54 11.52
N ALA A 42 -8.62 -15.64 11.22
CA ALA A 42 -8.74 -14.98 9.93
C ALA A 42 -8.73 -13.46 10.10
N MET A 43 -8.01 -12.78 9.22
CA MET A 43 -8.05 -11.33 9.09
C MET A 43 -9.21 -10.95 8.18
N ALA A 44 -10.27 -10.39 8.77
CA ALA A 44 -11.40 -9.85 8.02
C ALA A 44 -11.22 -8.36 7.77
N GLN A 45 -11.66 -7.88 6.60
CA GLN A 45 -11.79 -6.44 6.37
C GLN A 45 -12.84 -5.89 7.32
N GLN A 46 -12.42 -4.95 8.18
CA GLN A 46 -13.30 -4.37 9.20
C GLN A 46 -14.09 -3.17 8.69
N ILE A 47 -13.52 -2.44 7.72
CA ILE A 47 -14.08 -1.23 7.15
C ILE A 47 -13.82 -1.27 5.64
N THR A 48 -14.82 -0.89 4.85
CA THR A 48 -14.66 -0.70 3.40
C THR A 48 -13.88 0.58 3.13
N LEU A 49 -12.73 0.45 2.48
CA LEU A 49 -11.91 1.55 2.03
C LEU A 49 -12.00 1.67 0.50
N PRO A 50 -11.86 2.88 -0.05
CA PRO A 50 -11.76 3.03 -1.50
C PRO A 50 -10.52 2.31 -2.01
N ILE A 51 -10.67 1.54 -3.09
CA ILE A 51 -9.56 0.99 -3.85
C ILE A 51 -8.99 2.14 -4.69
N LEU A 52 -7.69 2.39 -4.54
CA LEU A 52 -6.98 3.47 -5.21
C LEU A 52 -6.19 2.91 -6.41
N ASP A 53 -6.04 3.71 -7.46
CA ASP A 53 -5.27 3.36 -8.66
C ASP A 53 -3.99 4.21 -8.73
N GLN A 54 -2.83 3.55 -8.68
CA GLN A 54 -1.51 4.18 -8.82
C GLN A 54 -1.07 4.34 -10.27
N GLU A 55 -1.82 3.77 -11.21
CA GLU A 55 -1.53 3.72 -12.63
C GLU A 55 -0.08 3.24 -12.89
N ARG A 56 0.70 4.01 -13.66
CA ARG A 56 2.08 3.68 -14.05
C ARG A 56 3.14 4.28 -13.12
N THR A 57 2.74 4.83 -11.98
CA THR A 57 3.66 5.49 -11.04
C THR A 57 4.37 4.47 -10.14
N ASN A 58 5.51 4.87 -9.55
CA ASN A 58 6.25 4.06 -8.58
C ASN A 58 5.79 4.29 -7.13
N ALA A 59 4.63 4.94 -6.92
CA ALA A 59 4.18 5.42 -5.61
C ALA A 59 3.48 4.36 -4.74
N CYS A 60 3.63 3.07 -5.03
CA CYS A 60 2.90 1.98 -4.36
C CYS A 60 2.97 2.02 -2.82
N THR A 61 4.12 2.43 -2.26
CA THR A 61 4.32 2.61 -0.82
C THR A 61 3.46 3.74 -0.24
N GLY A 62 3.33 4.86 -0.95
CA GLY A 62 2.46 5.96 -0.57
C GLY A 62 0.97 5.58 -0.63
N PHE A 63 0.57 4.79 -1.63
CA PHE A 63 -0.80 4.26 -1.73
C PHE A 63 -1.12 3.29 -0.59
N ALA A 64 -0.21 2.37 -0.26
CA ALA A 64 -0.38 1.47 0.87
C ALA A 64 -0.50 2.23 2.20
N LEU A 65 0.40 3.20 2.45
CA LEU A 65 0.36 4.02 3.67
C LEU A 65 -0.88 4.90 3.74
N ALA A 66 -1.33 5.49 2.63
CA ALA A 66 -2.56 6.27 2.58
C ALA A 66 -3.78 5.44 3.02
N SER A 67 -3.89 4.21 2.53
CA SER A 67 -4.95 3.29 2.93
C SER A 67 -4.90 2.95 4.42
N VAL A 68 -3.70 2.73 4.99
CA VAL A 68 -3.52 2.46 6.43
C VAL A 68 -3.92 3.66 7.27
N VAL A 69 -3.48 4.86 6.91
CA VAL A 69 -3.82 6.08 7.67
C VAL A 69 -5.33 6.34 7.61
N THR A 70 -5.94 6.25 6.43
CA THR A 70 -7.40 6.39 6.29
C THR A 70 -8.16 5.33 7.09
N PHE A 71 -7.69 4.09 7.10
CA PHE A 71 -8.26 3.04 7.96
C PHE A 71 -8.23 3.42 9.44
N LEU A 72 -7.06 3.83 9.94
CA LEU A 72 -6.89 4.18 11.36
C LEU A 72 -7.73 5.40 11.75
N LEU A 73 -7.80 6.42 10.89
CA LEU A 73 -8.62 7.61 11.12
C LEU A 73 -10.12 7.25 11.19
N ARG A 74 -10.61 6.46 10.23
CA ARG A 74 -12.02 6.04 10.20
C ARG A 74 -12.40 5.09 11.34
N ARG A 75 -11.49 4.20 11.71
CA ARG A 75 -11.73 3.21 12.77
C ARG A 75 -11.71 3.81 14.17
N HIS A 76 -10.79 4.74 14.42
CA HIS A 76 -10.47 5.18 15.78
C HIS A 76 -10.77 6.65 16.06
N ARG A 77 -11.13 7.45 15.04
CA ARG A 77 -11.43 8.89 15.22
C ARG A 77 -12.78 9.27 14.63
N ASP A 78 -12.85 9.39 13.30
CA ASP A 78 -14.02 9.89 12.60
C ASP A 78 -14.30 9.01 11.37
N PRO A 79 -15.41 8.26 11.33
CA PRO A 79 -15.81 7.43 10.19
C PRO A 79 -15.85 8.17 8.86
N ASP A 80 -16.12 9.47 8.87
CA ASP A 80 -16.24 10.31 7.68
C ASP A 80 -14.92 10.99 7.28
N SER A 81 -13.80 10.58 7.91
CA SER A 81 -12.47 11.09 7.56
C SER A 81 -12.20 10.94 6.06
N PRO A 82 -11.75 12.03 5.40
CA PRO A 82 -11.43 11.99 3.98
C PRO A 82 -10.25 11.04 3.71
N PRO A 83 -10.15 10.47 2.49
CA PRO A 83 -9.00 9.66 2.11
C PRO A 83 -7.72 10.52 2.12
N MET A 84 -6.63 9.92 2.57
CA MET A 84 -5.32 10.59 2.57
C MET A 84 -4.72 10.60 1.17
N SER A 85 -3.98 11.65 0.82
CA SER A 85 -3.32 11.76 -0.48
C SER A 85 -2.11 10.81 -0.57
N PRO A 86 -2.14 9.80 -1.47
CA PRO A 86 -1.02 8.87 -1.66
C PRO A 86 0.24 9.54 -2.17
N PHE A 87 0.08 10.44 -3.15
CA PHE A 87 1.19 11.17 -3.75
C PHE A 87 1.85 12.10 -2.76
N MET A 88 1.08 12.76 -1.89
CA MET A 88 1.65 13.59 -0.84
C MET A 88 2.50 12.76 0.12
N LEU A 89 2.00 11.61 0.59
CA LEU A 89 2.78 10.71 1.46
C LEU A 89 4.05 10.20 0.78
N TYR A 90 3.95 9.77 -0.47
CA TYR A 90 5.10 9.29 -1.25
C TYR A 90 6.15 10.39 -1.47
N SER A 91 5.74 11.57 -1.93
CA SER A 91 6.65 12.67 -2.22
C SER A 91 7.30 13.22 -0.96
N MET A 92 6.55 13.31 0.15
CA MET A 92 7.09 13.74 1.42
C MET A 92 8.04 12.70 2.01
N ALA A 93 7.71 11.41 1.97
CA ALA A 93 8.61 10.36 2.42
C ALA A 93 9.95 10.47 1.69
N ARG A 94 9.96 10.44 0.35
CA ARG A 94 11.21 10.57 -0.46
C ARG A 94 12.00 11.84 -0.16
N ARG A 95 11.32 12.97 0.08
CA ARG A 95 11.99 14.24 0.36
C ARG A 95 12.75 14.22 1.70
N TYR A 96 12.24 13.48 2.68
CA TYR A 96 12.76 13.49 4.05
C TYR A 96 13.43 12.17 4.47
N ASP A 97 13.41 11.13 3.62
CA ASP A 97 14.00 9.83 3.92
C ASP A 97 15.53 9.87 4.04
N GLU A 98 16.21 10.67 3.18
CA GLU A 98 17.67 10.54 3.05
C GLU A 98 18.53 11.84 3.03
N PHE A 99 18.00 13.06 2.88
CA PHE A 99 18.75 14.34 2.72
C PHE A 99 20.08 14.23 1.89
N PRO A 100 20.13 14.66 0.61
CA PRO A 100 19.90 16.05 0.21
C PRO A 100 18.80 16.18 -0.86
N GLY A 101 18.27 17.39 -1.00
CA GLY A 101 17.07 17.72 -1.76
C GLY A 101 16.96 17.09 -3.16
N ALA A 102 15.77 16.56 -3.43
CA ALA A 102 15.17 16.17 -4.70
C ALA A 102 16.01 16.45 -5.96
N SER A 103 16.57 15.39 -6.56
CA SER A 103 16.68 15.36 -8.02
C SER A 103 15.26 15.30 -8.59
N GLU A 104 14.98 16.19 -9.53
CA GLU A 104 13.67 16.38 -10.17
C GLU A 104 13.03 15.07 -10.61
N ASP A 105 11.70 15.04 -10.56
CA ASP A 105 10.91 13.93 -11.05
C ASP A 105 11.20 13.72 -12.53
N SER A 106 12.11 12.80 -12.86
CA SER A 106 12.18 12.27 -14.22
C SER A 106 10.94 11.40 -14.42
N CYS A 107 9.84 12.07 -14.70
CA CYS A 107 8.88 11.56 -15.66
C CYS A 107 9.73 11.15 -16.87
N GLY A 108 9.83 9.85 -17.13
CA GLY A 108 10.41 9.37 -18.37
C GLY A 108 9.65 10.02 -19.51
N ALA A 109 10.24 11.05 -20.10
CA ALA A 109 9.93 11.46 -21.45
C ALA A 109 10.46 10.36 -22.39
N PRO A 110 9.82 10.14 -23.55
CA PRO A 110 9.92 8.93 -24.36
C PRO A 110 11.34 8.56 -24.81
#